data_AF-A0A150RTM2-F1
#
_entry.id   AF-A0A150RTM2-F1
#
_cell.length_a   1.000
_cell.length_b   1.000
_cell.length_c   1.000
_cell.angle_alpha   90.00
_cell.angle_beta   90.00
_cell.angle_gamma   90.00
#
_symmetry.space_group_name_H-M   'P 1'
#
loop_
_entity.id
_entity.type
_entity.pdbx_description
1 polymer ?
#
loop_
_entity_poly.entity_id
_entity_poly.type
_entity_poly.pdbx_seq_one_letter_code
_entity_poly.pdbx_strand_id
1 'polypeptide(L)' 'MLLVGREDTDVLALNWEALELLRGPRQLAIVEGATHLFEEPGTLEEVARAASAWFVRYLSPRALEATA' A
#
# COMPACT_ATOMS: atom_id res chain seq x y z
N MET A 1 -1.80 0.90 -5.28
CA MET A 1 -1.66 0.98 -3.80
C MET A 1 -0.27 1.46 -3.48
N LEU A 2 -0.13 2.26 -2.44
CA LEU A 2 1.11 2.78 -1.88
C LEU A 2 1.22 2.32 -0.42
N LEU A 3 2.41 1.91 0.03
CA LEU A 3 2.68 1.40 1.37
C LEU A 3 3.86 2.17 1.95
N VAL A 4 3.70 2.78 3.12
CA VAL A 4 4.74 3.63 3.74
C VAL A 4 4.73 3.44 5.25
N GLY A 5 5.92 3.40 5.86
CA GLY A 5 6.05 3.40 7.32
C GLY A 5 5.73 4.77 7.91
N ARG A 6 5.05 4.81 9.06
CA ARG A 6 4.66 6.08 9.70
C ARG A 6 5.86 6.98 10.04
N GLU A 7 6.99 6.38 10.40
CA GLU A 7 8.21 7.10 10.80
C GLU A 7 8.98 7.64 9.57
N ASP A 8 8.66 7.19 8.36
CA ASP A 8 9.25 7.70 7.12
C ASP A 8 8.47 8.91 6.59
N THR A 9 8.54 10.02 7.32
CA THR A 9 7.72 11.21 7.10
C THR A 9 7.91 11.85 5.73
N ASP A 10 9.13 11.82 5.20
CA ASP A 10 9.46 12.41 3.90
C ASP A 10 8.81 11.61 2.78
N VAL A 11 8.96 10.27 2.82
CA VAL A 11 8.32 9.39 1.84
C VAL A 11 6.81 9.37 2.02
N LEU A 12 6.30 9.53 3.23
CA LEU A 12 4.86 9.64 3.50
C LEU A 12 4.25 10.86 2.80
N ALA A 13 4.89 12.03 2.89
CA ALA A 13 4.44 13.23 2.19
C ALA A 13 4.44 13.03 0.67
N LEU A 14 5.53 12.46 0.12
CA LEU A 14 5.62 12.18 -1.32
C LEU A 14 4.55 11.20 -1.80
N ASN A 15 4.19 10.21 -0.98
CA ASN A 15 3.15 9.25 -1.33
C ASN A 15 1.74 9.83 -1.21
N TRP A 16 1.50 10.79 -0.32
CA TRP A 16 0.27 11.56 -0.31
C TRP A 16 0.09 12.34 -1.61
N GLU A 17 1.12 13.06 -2.05
CA GLU A 17 1.11 13.77 -3.34
C GLU A 17 0.87 12.80 -4.51
N ALA A 18 1.59 11.67 -4.54
CA ALA A 18 1.41 10.65 -5.56
C ALA A 18 -0.02 10.10 -5.58
N LEU A 19 -0.65 9.91 -4.42
CA LEU A 19 -2.03 9.41 -4.32
C LEU A 19 -3.01 10.34 -5.03
N GLU A 20 -2.84 11.65 -4.91
CA GLU A 20 -3.69 12.64 -5.58
C GLU A 20 -3.52 12.58 -7.11
N LEU A 21 -2.30 12.35 -7.59
CA LEU A 21 -1.96 12.35 -9.02
C LEU A 21 -2.36 11.05 -9.77
N LEU A 22 -2.44 9.92 -9.07
CA LEU A 22 -2.76 8.63 -9.69
C LEU A 22 -4.16 8.66 -10.35
N ARG A 23 -4.48 7.67 -11.19
CA ARG A 23 -5.84 7.46 -11.71
C ARG A 23 -6.27 6.03 -11.46
N GLY A 24 -7.58 5.80 -11.39
CA GLY A 24 -8.14 4.49 -11.07
C GLY A 24 -8.07 4.12 -9.58
N PRO A 25 -8.25 2.83 -9.24
CA PRO A 25 -8.23 2.34 -7.87
C PRO A 25 -6.88 2.60 -7.20
N ARG A 26 -6.90 3.34 -6.09
CA ARG A 26 -5.70 3.74 -5.35
C ARG A 26 -6.01 3.80 -3.86
N GLN A 27 -4.98 3.58 -3.07
CA GLN A 27 -5.02 3.63 -1.61
C GLN A 27 -3.60 3.86 -1.12
N LEU A 28 -3.45 4.67 -0.08
CA LEU A 28 -2.26 4.76 0.74
C LEU A 28 -2.49 3.98 2.03
N ALA A 29 -1.62 3.02 2.32
CA ALA A 29 -1.62 2.26 3.56
C ALA A 29 -0.38 2.68 4.37
N ILE A 30 -0.63 3.11 5.60
CA ILE A 30 0.40 3.57 6.54
C ILE A 30 0.63 2.46 7.57
N VAL A 31 1.88 2.05 7.77
CA VAL A 31 2.26 1.01 8.72
C VAL A 31 2.76 1.67 10.01
N GLU A 32 2.05 1.43 11.11
CA GLU A 32 2.37 2.01 12.42
C GLU A 32 3.71 1.48 12.95
N GLY A 33 4.52 2.37 13.52
CA GLY A 33 5.83 2.02 14.10
C GLY A 33 6.88 1.55 13.10
N ALA A 34 6.62 1.62 11.79
CA ALA A 34 7.58 1.23 10.77
C ALA A 34 8.37 2.43 10.23
N THR A 35 9.66 2.20 9.99
CA THR A 35 10.55 3.13 9.26
C THR A 35 10.62 2.74 7.78
N HIS A 36 11.62 3.26 7.06
CA HIS A 36 11.76 3.14 5.61
C HIS A 36 11.76 1.69 5.09
N LEU A 37 12.38 0.77 5.84
CA LEU A 37 12.60 -0.60 5.40
C LEU A 37 11.64 -1.63 6.03
N PHE A 38 10.76 -1.20 6.93
CA PHE A 38 9.86 -2.10 7.68
C PHE A 38 10.62 -3.22 8.41
N GLU A 39 11.74 -2.88 9.07
CA GLU A 39 12.57 -3.85 9.80
C GLU A 39 12.05 -4.09 11.23
N GLU A 40 11.18 -3.21 11.72
CA GLU A 40 10.62 -3.32 13.05
C GLU A 40 9.70 -4.55 13.17
N PRO A 41 9.67 -5.21 14.34
CA PRO A 41 8.93 -6.45 14.52
C PRO A 41 7.46 -6.35 14.09
N GLY A 42 7.05 -7.22 13.16
CA GLY A 42 5.66 -7.29 12.69
C GLY A 42 5.30 -6.34 11.54
N THR A 43 6.17 -5.38 11.22
CA THR A 43 5.86 -4.36 10.21
C THR A 43 5.89 -4.93 8.79
N LEU A 44 6.85 -5.80 8.47
CA LEU A 44 6.91 -6.47 7.19
C LEU A 44 5.74 -7.46 6.99
N GLU A 45 5.31 -8.13 8.05
CA GLU A 45 4.12 -9.00 8.02
C GLU A 45 2.84 -8.20 7.75
N GLU A 46 2.72 -7.00 8.32
CA GLU A 46 1.63 -6.07 8.01
C GLU A 46 1.67 -5.62 6.55
N VAL A 47 2.85 -5.24 6.03
CA VAL A 47 3.05 -4.91 4.62
C VAL A 47 2.60 -6.06 3.72
N ALA A 48 3.06 -7.28 4.00
CA ALA A 48 2.74 -8.47 3.23
C ALA A 48 1.23 -8.78 3.24
N ARG A 49 0.57 -8.64 4.39
CA ARG A 49 -0.87 -8.81 4.55
C ARG A 49 -1.65 -7.78 3.73
N ALA A 50 -1.29 -6.51 3.83
CA ALA A 50 -1.93 -5.43 3.09
C ALA A 50 -1.77 -5.60 1.57
N ALA A 51 -0.56 -5.93 1.11
CA ALA A 51 -0.28 -6.20 -0.29
C ALA A 51 -1.06 -7.39 -0.83
N SER A 52 -1.08 -8.51 -0.09
CA SER A 52 -1.83 -9.71 -0.47
C SER A 52 -3.32 -9.41 -0.63
N ALA A 53 -3.92 -8.69 0.32
CA ALA A 53 -5.33 -8.31 0.25
C ALA A 53 -5.64 -7.42 -0.97
N TRP A 54 -4.74 -6.51 -1.32
CA TRP A 54 -4.89 -5.68 -2.52
C TRP A 54 -4.84 -6.51 -3.81
N PHE A 55 -3.87 -7.42 -3.93
CA PHE A 55 -3.78 -8.28 -5.10
C PHE A 55 -4.99 -9.20 -5.24
N VAL A 56 -5.45 -9.83 -4.16
CA VAL A 56 -6.67 -10.66 -4.18
C VAL A 56 -7.87 -9.85 -4.68
N ARG A 57 -8.02 -8.61 -4.23
CA ARG A 57 -9.14 -7.75 -4.62
C ARG A 57 -9.13 -7.42 -6.11
N TYR A 58 -7.98 -7.04 -6.67
CA TYR A 58 -7.93 -6.48 -8.02
C TYR A 58 -7.43 -7.45 -9.10
N LEU A 59 -6.76 -8.53 -8.73
CA LEU A 59 -6.23 -9.54 -9.65
C LEU A 59 -6.96 -10.88 -9.54
N SER A 60 -8.06 -10.96 -8.78
CA SER A 60 -8.89 -12.17 -8.83
C SER A 60 -9.48 -12.34 -10.25
N PRO A 61 -9.64 -13.58 -10.74
CA PRO A 61 -10.19 -13.83 -12.07
C PRO A 61 -11.53 -13.11 -12.30
N ARG A 62 -12.36 -13.07 -11.25
CA ARG A 62 -13.64 -12.34 -11.22
C ARG A 62 -13.51 -10.82 -11.36
N ALA A 63 -12.44 -10.22 -10.84
CA ALA A 63 -12.19 -8.78 -10.95
C ALA A 63 -11.68 -8.38 -12.34
N LEU A 64 -10.90 -9.26 -12.98
CA LEU A 64 -10.37 -9.05 -14.33
C LEU A 64 -11.47 -9.19 -15.40
N GLU A 65 -12.44 -10.09 -15.21
CA GLU A 65 -13.62 -10.21 -16.08
C GLU A 65 -14.57 -8.99 -15.99
N ALA A 66 -14.68 -8.38 -14.80
CA ALA A 66 -15.55 -7.22 -14.58
C ALA A 66 -14.98 -5.88 -15.12
N THR A 67 -13.73 -5.89 -15.60
CA THR A 67 -13.05 -4.71 -16.16
C THR A 67 -12.76 -4.81 -17.66
N ALA A 68 -13.13 -5.94 -18.31
CA ALA A 68 -13.09 -6.15 -19.76
C ALA A 68 -14.43 -5.80 -20.42
#